data_AF-A0A2V7W723-F1
#
_entry.id   AF-A0A2V7W723-F1
#
_cell.length_a   1.000
_cell.length_b   1.000
_cell.length_c   1.000
_cell.angle_alpha   90.00
_cell.angle_beta   90.00
_cell.angle_gamma   90.00
#
_symmetry.space_group_name_H-M   'P 1'
#
loop_
_entity.id
_entity.type
_entity.pdbx_description
1 polymer ?
#
loop_
_entity_poly.entity_id
_entity_poly.type
_entity_poly.pdbx_seq_one_letter_code
_entity_poly.pdbx_strand_id
1 'polypeptide(L)'
;MSLLRYLAILALTAQVALAAPPTTCGATGDYERALCAYQKRSFADAEAGFRAIAEKEEKDEQSIHATYFLARTLMKTGRYDEASALLIRIYSMDQAFYEAWNGDFLLGECRKALGK
;
A
#
# COMPACT_ATOMS: atom_id res chain seq x y z
N MET A 1 55.27 -9.93 16.05
CA MET A 1 54.00 -9.37 16.60
C MET A 1 53.62 -8.14 15.79
N SER A 2 52.34 -7.98 15.45
CA SER A 2 51.65 -6.67 15.44
C SER A 2 51.16 -5.97 14.17
N LEU A 3 51.43 -6.33 12.90
CA LEU A 3 50.88 -5.49 11.80
C LEU A 3 50.16 -6.21 10.65
N LEU A 4 50.61 -7.39 10.20
CA LEU A 4 49.96 -8.03 9.04
C LEU A 4 48.61 -8.72 9.34
N ARG A 5 48.39 -9.20 10.56
CA ARG A 5 47.11 -9.86 10.92
C ARG A 5 45.96 -8.88 11.15
N TYR A 6 46.26 -7.64 11.54
CA TYR A 6 45.23 -6.61 11.75
C TYR A 6 44.67 -6.06 10.44
N LEU A 7 45.48 -6.04 9.38
CA LEU A 7 45.04 -5.58 8.05
C LEU A 7 44.08 -6.57 7.38
N ALA A 8 44.16 -7.86 7.70
CA ALA A 8 43.24 -8.87 7.15
C ALA A 8 41.86 -8.88 7.81
N ILE A 9 41.73 -8.34 9.03
CA ILE A 9 40.45 -8.33 9.78
C ILE A 9 39.61 -7.10 9.41
N LEU A 10 40.23 -6.00 8.96
CA LEU A 10 39.52 -4.77 8.57
C LEU A 10 38.87 -4.83 7.19
N ALA A 11 39.17 -5.83 6.36
CA ALA A 11 38.61 -5.95 5.01
C ALA A 11 37.28 -6.75 4.97
N LEU A 12 36.89 -7.40 6.07
CA LEU A 12 35.76 -8.35 6.05
C LEU A 12 34.41 -7.74 6.47
N THR A 13 34.35 -6.46 6.83
CA THR A 13 33.11 -5.81 7.32
C THR A 13 32.49 -4.81 6.35
N ALA A 14 33.11 -4.58 5.19
CA ALA A 14 32.76 -3.46 4.32
C ALA A 14 31.78 -3.80 3.17
N GLN A 15 30.76 -4.63 3.42
CA GLN A 15 29.74 -4.93 2.41
C GLN A 15 28.38 -5.21 3.06
N VAL A 16 27.93 -4.31 3.93
CA VAL A 16 26.48 -4.12 4.06
C VAL A 16 26.06 -3.34 2.82
N ALA A 17 25.78 -4.06 1.72
CA ALA A 17 25.03 -3.47 0.64
C ALA A 17 23.72 -2.97 1.26
N LEU A 18 23.51 -1.66 1.28
CA LEU A 18 22.21 -1.08 1.55
C LEU A 18 21.29 -1.52 0.40
N ALA A 19 20.78 -2.75 0.49
CA ALA A 19 19.68 -3.17 -0.34
C ALA A 19 18.56 -2.16 -0.11
N ALA A 20 18.13 -1.50 -1.17
CA ALA A 20 16.97 -0.64 -1.11
C ALA A 20 15.83 -1.45 -0.45
N PRO A 21 15.04 -0.83 0.44
CA PRO A 21 13.94 -1.54 1.07
C PRO A 21 13.07 -2.17 -0.02
N PRO A 22 12.54 -3.38 0.22
CA PRO A 22 11.73 -4.07 -0.77
C PRO A 22 10.60 -3.14 -1.22
N THR A 23 10.61 -2.82 -2.51
CA THR A 23 9.61 -1.97 -3.14
C THR A 23 8.91 -2.77 -4.21
N THR A 24 7.60 -2.55 -4.33
CA THR A 24 6.82 -3.08 -5.44
C THR A 24 7.10 -2.30 -6.73
N CYS A 25 7.85 -1.20 -6.66
CA CYS A 25 8.32 -0.47 -7.82
C CYS A 25 9.32 -1.28 -8.64
N GLY A 26 8.92 -1.64 -9.87
CA GLY A 26 9.71 -2.48 -10.79
C GLY A 26 9.00 -3.78 -11.17
N ALA A 27 7.92 -4.13 -10.48
CA ALA A 27 7.05 -5.24 -10.88
C ALA A 27 6.15 -4.85 -12.07
N THR A 28 5.76 -5.86 -12.85
CA THR A 28 5.01 -5.68 -14.10
C THR A 28 3.50 -5.82 -13.93
N GLY A 29 3.01 -6.37 -12.81
CA GLY A 29 1.58 -6.57 -12.58
C GLY A 29 0.82 -5.26 -12.32
N ASP A 30 -0.47 -5.24 -12.65
CA ASP A 30 -1.30 -4.04 -12.56
C ASP A 30 -1.41 -3.52 -11.12
N TYR A 31 -1.57 -4.42 -10.16
CA TYR A 31 -1.65 -4.09 -8.74
C TYR A 31 -0.33 -3.49 -8.23
N GLU A 32 0.81 -4.08 -8.57
CA GLU A 32 2.11 -3.61 -8.11
C GLU A 32 2.48 -2.26 -8.72
N ARG A 33 2.11 -2.01 -9.99
CA ARG A 33 2.29 -0.69 -10.62
C ARG A 33 1.45 0.36 -9.90
N ALA A 34 0.19 0.08 -9.59
CA ALA A 34 -0.67 0.98 -8.83
C ALA A 34 -0.13 1.23 -7.41
N LEU A 35 0.36 0.19 -6.74
CA LEU A 35 0.97 0.30 -5.41
C LEU A 35 2.29 1.09 -5.43
N CYS A 36 3.11 0.93 -6.47
CA CYS A 36 4.29 1.75 -6.67
C CYS A 36 3.90 3.23 -6.86
N ALA A 37 2.88 3.52 -7.67
CA ALA A 37 2.37 4.88 -7.83
C ALA A 37 1.91 5.48 -6.51
N TYR A 38 1.19 4.70 -5.69
CA TYR A 38 0.78 5.10 -4.35
C TYR A 38 1.97 5.40 -3.42
N GLN A 39 2.99 4.54 -3.41
CA GLN A 39 4.22 4.74 -2.63
C GLN A 39 4.97 6.01 -3.05
N LYS A 40 4.96 6.33 -4.35
CA LYS A 40 5.54 7.56 -4.91
C LYS A 40 4.64 8.79 -4.76
N ARG A 41 3.46 8.66 -4.14
CA ARG A 41 2.43 9.70 -4.03
C ARG A 41 1.91 10.22 -5.38
N SER A 42 2.07 9.45 -6.46
CA SER A 42 1.37 9.71 -7.72
C SER A 42 -0.07 9.21 -7.57
N PHE A 43 -0.88 9.98 -6.84
CA PHE A 43 -2.23 9.53 -6.45
C PHE A 43 -3.18 9.39 -7.63
N ALA A 44 -3.00 10.16 -8.71
CA ALA A 44 -3.79 10.02 -9.93
C ALA A 44 -3.54 8.66 -10.61
N ASP A 45 -2.26 8.27 -10.77
CA ASP A 45 -1.90 6.99 -11.37
C ASP A 45 -2.30 5.82 -10.46
N ALA A 46 -2.10 5.97 -9.14
CA ALA A 46 -2.50 4.97 -8.15
C ALA A 46 -4.01 4.70 -8.21
N GLU A 47 -4.81 5.76 -8.20
CA GLU A 47 -6.26 5.68 -8.32
C GLU A 47 -6.68 4.98 -9.60
N ALA A 48 -6.14 5.40 -10.76
CA ALA A 48 -6.47 4.79 -12.04
C ALA A 48 -6.18 3.27 -12.04
N GLY A 49 -5.00 2.88 -11.54
CA GLY A 49 -4.60 1.48 -11.47
C GLY A 49 -5.45 0.67 -10.51
N PHE A 50 -5.70 1.15 -9.29
CA PHE A 50 -6.54 0.42 -8.33
C PHE A 50 -8.01 0.37 -8.73
N ARG A 51 -8.54 1.45 -9.33
CA ARG A 51 -9.92 1.48 -9.82
C ARG A 51 -10.15 0.45 -10.93
N ALA A 52 -9.23 0.34 -11.89
CA ALA A 52 -9.32 -0.65 -12.96
C ALA A 52 -9.36 -2.11 -12.44
N ILE A 53 -8.77 -2.38 -11.27
CA ILE A 53 -8.85 -3.69 -10.62
C ILE A 53 -10.18 -3.82 -9.88
N ALA A 54 -10.54 -2.85 -9.04
CA ALA A 54 -11.74 -2.88 -8.20
C ALA A 54 -13.06 -2.86 -9.00
N GLU A 55 -13.07 -2.29 -10.21
CA GLU A 55 -14.23 -2.26 -11.11
C GLU A 55 -14.62 -3.64 -11.66
N LYS A 56 -13.70 -4.62 -11.63
CA LYS A 56 -14.02 -6.00 -12.03
C LYS A 56 -14.92 -6.72 -11.03
N GLU A 57 -15.06 -6.16 -9.84
CA GLU A 57 -15.92 -6.65 -8.76
C GLU A 57 -15.63 -8.08 -8.28
N GLU A 58 -14.41 -8.57 -8.54
CA GLU A 58 -13.97 -9.88 -8.09
C GLU A 58 -13.78 -9.89 -6.56
N LYS A 59 -14.08 -11.03 -5.93
CA LYS A 59 -13.96 -11.24 -4.48
C LYS A 59 -12.68 -11.99 -4.11
N ASP A 60 -11.64 -11.86 -4.92
CA ASP A 60 -10.32 -12.38 -4.63
C ASP A 60 -9.50 -11.42 -3.77
N GLU A 61 -8.40 -11.93 -3.22
CA GLU A 61 -7.51 -11.20 -2.33
C GLU A 61 -6.94 -9.93 -2.99
N GLN A 62 -6.52 -10.00 -4.25
CA GLN A 62 -5.91 -8.86 -4.94
C GLN A 62 -6.93 -7.74 -5.17
N SER A 63 -8.17 -8.09 -5.53
CA SER A 63 -9.26 -7.13 -5.71
C SER A 63 -9.66 -6.44 -4.40
N ILE A 64 -9.67 -7.17 -3.28
CA ILE A 64 -9.90 -6.60 -1.94
C ILE A 64 -8.78 -5.61 -1.56
N HIS A 65 -7.52 -6.00 -1.76
CA HIS A 65 -6.38 -5.12 -1.51
C HIS A 65 -6.40 -3.88 -2.41
N ALA A 66 -6.71 -4.03 -3.71
CA ALA A 66 -6.83 -2.90 -4.62
C ALA A 66 -7.95 -1.95 -4.19
N THR A 67 -9.11 -2.48 -3.78
CA THR A 67 -10.22 -1.68 -3.25
C THR A 67 -9.81 -0.91 -2.00
N TYR A 68 -9.04 -1.54 -1.10
CA TYR A 68 -8.48 -0.89 0.09
C TYR A 68 -7.55 0.27 -0.26
N PHE A 69 -6.58 0.02 -1.14
CA PHE A 69 -5.65 1.07 -1.54
C PHE A 69 -6.30 2.17 -2.39
N LEU A 70 -7.37 1.88 -3.12
CA LEU A 70 -8.20 2.89 -3.76
C LEU A 70 -8.87 3.78 -2.70
N ALA A 71 -9.52 3.21 -1.68
CA ALA A 71 -10.10 3.97 -0.57
C ALA A 71 -9.05 4.86 0.11
N ARG A 72 -7.86 4.31 0.40
CA ARG A 72 -6.73 5.07 0.96
C ARG A 72 -6.29 6.22 0.06
N THR A 73 -6.24 6.02 -1.25
CA THR A 73 -5.88 7.05 -2.24
C THR A 73 -6.94 8.16 -2.30
N LEU A 74 -8.21 7.78 -2.25
CA LEU A 74 -9.35 8.71 -2.20
C LEU A 74 -9.31 9.56 -0.93
N MET A 75 -9.04 8.97 0.24
CA MET A 75 -8.83 9.72 1.49
C MET A 75 -7.65 10.70 1.39
N LYS A 76 -6.53 10.30 0.77
CA LYS A 76 -5.35 11.19 0.57
C LYS A 76 -5.63 12.36 -0.37
N THR A 77 -6.66 12.25 -1.21
CA THR A 77 -7.08 13.27 -2.16
C THR A 77 -8.37 13.98 -1.74
N GLY A 78 -8.85 13.75 -0.51
CA GLY A 78 -10.00 14.45 0.08
C GLY A 78 -11.39 13.92 -0.31
N ARG A 79 -11.47 12.83 -1.07
CA ARG A 79 -12.74 12.23 -1.53
C ARG A 79 -13.22 11.17 -0.53
N TYR A 80 -13.62 11.66 0.64
CA TYR A 80 -13.99 10.83 1.79
C TYR A 80 -15.33 10.10 1.61
N ASP A 81 -16.22 10.64 0.79
CA ASP A 81 -17.49 10.02 0.43
C ASP A 81 -17.28 8.74 -0.40
N GLU A 82 -16.50 8.81 -1.49
CA GLU A 82 -16.13 7.65 -2.29
C GLU A 82 -15.34 6.63 -1.47
N ALA A 83 -14.37 7.09 -0.67
CA ALA A 83 -13.59 6.22 0.21
C ALA A 83 -14.48 5.44 1.19
N SER A 84 -15.49 6.11 1.79
CA SER A 84 -16.42 5.46 2.71
C SER A 84 -17.21 4.34 2.03
N ALA A 85 -17.69 4.56 0.81
CA ALA A 85 -18.42 3.55 0.06
C ALA A 85 -17.57 2.29 -0.20
N LEU A 86 -16.30 2.48 -0.54
CA LEU A 86 -15.38 1.35 -0.75
C LEU A 86 -15.07 0.60 0.55
N LEU A 87 -14.91 1.28 1.68
CA LEU A 87 -14.69 0.62 2.98
C LEU A 87 -15.90 -0.24 3.38
N ILE A 88 -17.12 0.26 3.17
CA ILE A 88 -18.36 -0.50 3.39
C ILE A 88 -18.44 -1.72 2.47
N ARG A 89 -18.00 -1.56 1.21
CA ARG A 89 -17.91 -2.67 0.27
C ARG A 89 -16.93 -3.74 0.75
N ILE A 90 -15.74 -3.36 1.22
CA ILE A 90 -14.75 -4.31 1.74
C ILE A 90 -15.35 -5.12 2.91
N TYR A 91 -16.02 -4.46 3.86
CA TYR A 91 -16.71 -5.14 4.95
C TYR A 91 -17.70 -6.21 4.45
N SER A 92 -18.43 -5.91 3.37
CA SER A 92 -19.40 -6.83 2.77
C SER A 92 -18.75 -7.98 1.99
N MET A 93 -17.49 -7.84 1.57
CA MET A 93 -16.74 -8.86 0.82
C MET A 93 -15.95 -9.77 1.75
N ASP A 94 -15.22 -9.18 2.70
CA ASP A 94 -14.35 -9.87 3.64
C ASP A 94 -14.25 -9.05 4.94
N GLN A 95 -15.05 -9.47 5.92
CA GLN A 95 -15.07 -8.85 7.24
C GLN A 95 -13.74 -9.06 8.01
N ALA A 96 -13.09 -10.21 7.85
CA ALA A 96 -11.84 -10.49 8.56
C ALA A 96 -10.72 -9.58 8.05
N PHE A 97 -10.64 -9.38 6.73
CA PHE A 97 -9.74 -8.39 6.13
C PHE A 97 -10.08 -6.98 6.62
N TYR A 98 -11.35 -6.58 6.60
CA TYR A 98 -11.79 -5.26 7.04
C TYR A 98 -11.33 -4.97 8.49
N GLU A 99 -11.52 -5.92 9.40
CA GLU A 99 -11.10 -5.80 10.79
C GLU A 99 -9.57 -5.75 10.92
N ALA A 100 -8.85 -6.66 10.26
CA ALA A 100 -7.39 -6.72 10.31
C ALA A 100 -6.71 -5.45 9.75
N TRP A 101 -7.34 -4.76 8.80
CA TRP A 101 -6.79 -3.57 8.13
C TRP A 101 -7.35 -2.24 8.66
N ASN A 102 -7.93 -2.26 9.87
CA ASN A 102 -8.45 -1.09 10.58
C ASN A 102 -9.59 -0.37 9.83
N GLY A 103 -10.49 -1.11 9.20
CA GLY A 103 -11.60 -0.57 8.41
C GLY A 103 -12.47 0.43 9.19
N ASP A 104 -12.83 0.11 10.44
CA ASP A 104 -13.67 0.99 11.28
C ASP A 104 -12.99 2.33 11.58
N PHE A 105 -11.69 2.32 11.85
CA PHE A 105 -10.93 3.54 12.06
C PHE A 105 -10.94 4.42 10.80
N LEU A 106 -10.67 3.83 9.64
CA LEU A 106 -10.66 4.57 8.37
C LEU A 106 -12.03 5.12 8.00
N LEU A 107 -13.10 4.34 8.25
CA LEU A 107 -14.47 4.79 8.01
C LEU A 107 -14.87 5.92 8.97
N GLY A 108 -14.42 5.85 10.22
CA GLY A 108 -14.56 6.93 11.20
C GLY A 108 -13.87 8.22 10.75
N GLU A 109 -12.63 8.14 10.25
CA GLU A 109 -11.91 9.31 9.71
C GLU A 109 -12.66 9.92 8.51
N CYS A 110 -13.25 9.11 7.65
CA CYS A 110 -14.08 9.61 6.56
C CYS A 110 -15.35 10.31 7.07
N ARG A 111 -16.05 9.73 8.05
CA ARG A 111 -17.26 10.34 8.65
C ARG A 111 -16.95 11.68 9.28
N LYS A 112 -15.87 11.76 10.05
CA LYS A 112 -15.37 12.99 10.65
C LYS A 112 -15.09 14.07 9.61
N ALA A 113 -14.39 13.72 8.52
CA ALA A 113 -14.10 14.66 7.43
C ALA A 113 -15.37 15.16 6.72
N LEU A 114 -16.42 14.34 6.68
CA LEU A 114 -17.74 14.68 6.14
C LEU A 114 -18.67 15.39 7.15
N GLY A 115 -18.24 15.58 8.40
CA GLY A 115 -19.06 16.20 9.45
C GLY A 115 -20.24 15.34 9.93
N LYS A 116 -20.11 14.01 9.85
CA LYS A 116 -21.12 13.03 10.27
C LYS A 116 -20.77 12.35 11.58
#